data_AF-A0A6D2JMD3-F1
#
_entry.id   AF-A0A6D2JMD3-F1
#
_cell.length_a   1.000
_cell.length_b   1.000
_cell.length_c   1.000
_cell.angle_alpha   90.00
_cell.angle_beta   90.00
_cell.angle_gamma   90.00
#
_symmetry.space_group_name_H-M   'P 1'
#
loop_
_entity.id
_entity.type
_entity.pdbx_description
1 polymer ?
#
loop_
_entity_poly.entity_id
_entity_poly.type
_entity_poly.pdbx_seq_one_letter_code
_entity_poly.pdbx_strand_id
1 'polypeptide(L)'
;MAPDASAALAAREKVQQFLNAACTGNLDFLKKVAEQLDEGKDLRKTVESIKDANKRGALHFAAREGQTDVCRYLLEDLKLDADTKDEAGDTPLVHATRQGQIETAKYLLEHGADANIASELGATALHHAAGTGEIELLKELLSRGVPVDSESESGTPLVWAAGHDQKDAVEVLLQHNANPNAETEDGVTPLLSAVAAGSVACLELLVKAGAKANVFAGGATPLHIAADIGSLELINCLLKAGADPNQKDEEGNRPLEVAAAREDRKIVEILFPLTTKPESVSDWSVDGIFSHMESNKEKELEANSNNAKLGETGIKKDLPQVSEEAKAKAAEAKARGQDAFHRKDFQMAIDAYTQAIDFDPTDHTFFSNRSLCWLRLGQAERALSDAKACRELKPDWPKACFREGAALRLLQRFDEAANAFYEGVLLSPESKELVDAFREAVDAGRKFHGKDKIDAKS
;
A
#
# COMPACT_ATOMS: atom_id res chain seq x y z
N MET A 1 -23.49 -41.26 17.44
CA MET A 1 -22.17 -41.76 16.99
C MET A 1 -21.40 -40.55 16.51
N ALA A 2 -20.27 -40.21 17.16
CA ALA A 2 -19.40 -39.16 16.65
C ALA A 2 -18.88 -39.59 15.26
N PRO A 3 -18.87 -38.72 14.25
CA PRO A 3 -18.26 -39.05 12.97
C PRO A 3 -16.80 -39.45 13.20
N ASP A 4 -16.41 -40.61 12.67
CA ASP A 4 -15.07 -41.18 12.82
C ASP A 4 -14.01 -40.20 12.25
N ALA A 5 -13.02 -39.85 13.07
CA ALA A 5 -11.94 -38.95 12.68
C ALA A 5 -11.19 -39.43 11.42
N SER A 6 -11.16 -40.75 11.17
CA SER A 6 -10.60 -41.35 9.96
C SER A 6 -11.39 -40.99 8.70
N ALA A 7 -12.73 -41.02 8.78
CA ALA A 7 -13.60 -40.65 7.66
C ALA A 7 -13.51 -39.15 7.34
N ALA A 8 -13.43 -38.30 8.36
CA ALA A 8 -13.23 -36.86 8.19
C ALA A 8 -11.86 -36.52 7.55
N LEU A 9 -10.80 -37.24 7.95
CA LEU A 9 -9.47 -37.07 7.36
C LEU A 9 -9.43 -37.50 5.89
N ALA A 10 -10.02 -38.65 5.57
CA ALA A 10 -10.10 -39.16 4.19
C ALA A 10 -10.91 -38.23 3.27
N ALA A 11 -12.00 -37.65 3.76
CA ALA A 11 -12.77 -36.66 3.01
C ALA A 11 -11.95 -35.39 2.73
N ARG A 12 -11.20 -34.91 3.73
CA ARG A 12 -10.29 -33.76 3.59
C ARG A 12 -9.18 -34.01 2.56
N GLU A 13 -8.60 -35.20 2.55
CA GLU A 13 -7.57 -35.58 1.58
C GLU A 13 -8.11 -35.59 0.14
N LYS A 14 -9.29 -36.16 -0.08
CA LYS A 14 -9.96 -36.13 -1.39
C LYS A 14 -10.27 -34.71 -1.86
N VAL A 15 -10.75 -33.84 -0.97
CA VAL A 15 -10.97 -32.41 -1.28
C VAL A 15 -9.66 -31.75 -1.72
N GLN A 16 -8.56 -32.00 -1.01
CA GLN A 16 -7.25 -31.46 -1.38
C GLN A 16 -6.77 -31.99 -2.74
N GLN A 17 -6.95 -33.28 -2.99
CA GLN A 17 -6.62 -33.90 -4.28
C GLN A 17 -7.44 -33.30 -5.42
N PHE A 18 -8.73 -33.04 -5.21
CA PHE A 18 -9.61 -32.41 -6.18
C PHE A 18 -9.16 -30.99 -6.53
N LEU A 19 -8.91 -30.13 -5.53
CA LEU A 19 -8.45 -28.77 -5.76
C LEU A 19 -7.05 -28.74 -6.39
N ASN A 20 -6.15 -29.66 -6.02
CA ASN A 20 -4.84 -29.78 -6.65
C ASN A 20 -4.94 -30.25 -8.12
N ALA A 21 -5.90 -31.11 -8.44
CA ALA A 21 -6.18 -31.49 -9.83
C ALA A 21 -6.63 -30.28 -10.66
N ALA A 22 -7.39 -29.35 -10.06
CA ALA A 22 -7.78 -28.11 -10.71
C ALA A 22 -6.59 -27.19 -10.96
N CYS A 23 -5.67 -27.07 -10.00
CA CYS A 23 -4.42 -26.32 -10.18
C CYS A 23 -3.53 -26.91 -11.29
N THR A 24 -3.38 -28.23 -11.31
CA THR A 24 -2.43 -28.92 -12.21
C THR A 24 -3.00 -29.17 -13.61
N GLY A 25 -4.29 -28.91 -13.84
CA GLY A 25 -4.93 -29.16 -15.14
C GLY A 25 -5.24 -30.63 -15.41
N ASN A 26 -5.08 -31.52 -14.43
CA ASN A 26 -5.35 -32.95 -14.63
C ASN A 26 -6.85 -33.23 -14.61
N LEU A 27 -7.51 -32.95 -15.75
CA LEU A 27 -8.95 -33.01 -15.90
C LEU A 27 -9.54 -34.40 -15.63
N ASP A 28 -8.90 -35.46 -16.10
CA ASP A 28 -9.37 -36.83 -15.88
C ASP A 28 -9.33 -37.20 -14.40
N PHE A 29 -8.25 -36.84 -13.71
CA PHE A 29 -8.13 -37.05 -12.27
C PHE A 29 -9.13 -36.19 -11.50
N LEU A 30 -9.34 -34.93 -11.90
CA LEU A 30 -10.34 -34.03 -11.32
C LEU A 30 -11.74 -34.65 -11.40
N LYS A 31 -12.16 -35.12 -12.59
CA LYS A 31 -13.46 -35.78 -12.80
C LYS A 31 -13.61 -37.01 -11.92
N LYS A 32 -12.58 -37.87 -11.89
CA LYS A 32 -12.57 -39.09 -11.06
C LYS A 32 -12.73 -38.77 -9.57
N VAL A 33 -12.02 -37.77 -9.05
CA VAL A 33 -12.13 -37.40 -7.63
C VAL A 33 -13.48 -36.74 -7.34
N ALA A 34 -14.01 -35.94 -8.27
CA ALA A 34 -15.34 -35.34 -8.14
C ALA A 34 -16.45 -36.40 -8.00
N GLU A 35 -16.44 -37.43 -8.85
CA GLU A 35 -17.38 -38.55 -8.78
C GLU A 35 -17.28 -39.32 -7.45
N GLN A 36 -16.05 -39.49 -6.93
CA GLN A 36 -15.82 -40.13 -5.63
C GLN A 36 -16.30 -39.31 -4.43
N LEU A 37 -16.42 -37.99 -4.58
CA LEU A 37 -16.91 -37.07 -3.55
C LEU A 37 -18.43 -36.89 -3.62
N ASP A 38 -19.03 -37.05 -4.80
CA ASP A 38 -20.46 -36.87 -5.01
C ASP A 38 -21.31 -38.01 -4.45
N GLU A 39 -20.80 -39.25 -4.53
CA GLU A 39 -21.49 -40.47 -4.08
C GLU A 39 -22.86 -40.68 -4.76
N GLY A 40 -23.03 -40.21 -6.01
CA GLY A 40 -24.25 -40.40 -6.82
C GLY A 40 -25.39 -39.43 -6.50
N LYS A 41 -25.04 -38.21 -6.07
CA LYS A 41 -25.97 -37.12 -5.76
C LYS A 41 -26.08 -36.17 -6.96
N ASP A 42 -25.60 -34.94 -6.80
CA ASP A 42 -25.70 -33.84 -7.73
C ASP A 42 -24.29 -33.27 -7.90
N LEU A 43 -23.58 -33.79 -8.91
CA LEU A 43 -22.16 -33.54 -9.11
C LEU A 43 -21.85 -32.04 -9.17
N ARG A 44 -22.74 -31.24 -9.78
CA ARG A 44 -22.62 -29.78 -9.81
C ARG A 44 -22.58 -29.22 -8.40
N LYS A 45 -23.57 -29.53 -7.56
CA LYS A 45 -23.64 -29.02 -6.18
C LYS A 45 -22.48 -29.52 -5.33
N THR A 46 -22.07 -30.76 -5.52
CA THR A 46 -20.91 -31.32 -4.84
C THR A 46 -19.68 -30.50 -5.18
N VAL A 47 -19.36 -30.31 -6.47
CA VAL A 47 -18.20 -29.52 -6.91
C VAL A 47 -18.28 -28.07 -6.41
N GLU A 48 -19.46 -27.44 -6.50
CA GLU A 48 -19.70 -26.06 -6.05
C GLU A 48 -19.45 -25.88 -4.54
N SER A 49 -19.76 -26.91 -3.75
CA SER A 49 -19.54 -26.91 -2.30
C SER A 49 -18.07 -27.11 -1.89
N ILE A 50 -17.23 -27.65 -2.78
CA ILE A 50 -15.81 -27.89 -2.49
C ILE A 50 -15.05 -26.57 -2.62
N LYS A 51 -14.71 -26.01 -1.46
CA LYS A 51 -13.97 -24.76 -1.33
C LYS A 51 -12.85 -24.91 -0.30
N ASP A 52 -11.79 -24.13 -0.45
CA ASP A 52 -10.76 -24.01 0.57
C ASP A 52 -11.19 -23.05 1.70
N ALA A 53 -10.26 -22.79 2.65
CA ALA A 53 -10.52 -21.88 3.78
C ALA A 53 -10.89 -20.45 3.34
N ASN A 54 -10.39 -20.00 2.20
CA ASN A 54 -10.64 -18.67 1.65
C ASN A 54 -11.84 -18.67 0.69
N LYS A 55 -12.71 -19.70 0.75
CA LYS A 55 -13.87 -19.89 -0.12
C LYS A 55 -13.54 -20.03 -1.62
N ARG A 56 -12.29 -20.36 -1.97
CA ARG A 56 -11.89 -20.61 -3.37
C ARG A 56 -12.29 -22.01 -3.79
N GLY A 57 -13.07 -22.11 -4.86
CA GLY A 57 -13.43 -23.36 -5.52
C GLY A 57 -12.49 -23.73 -6.68
N ALA A 58 -12.74 -24.88 -7.32
CA ALA A 58 -11.94 -25.37 -8.44
C ALA A 58 -11.80 -24.37 -9.60
N LEU A 59 -12.85 -23.59 -9.90
CA LEU A 59 -12.81 -22.60 -10.99
C LEU A 59 -11.80 -21.48 -10.71
N HIS A 60 -11.65 -21.05 -9.45
CA HIS A 60 -10.64 -20.05 -9.08
C HIS A 60 -9.23 -20.58 -9.30
N PHE A 61 -8.95 -21.81 -8.85
CA PHE A 61 -7.64 -22.43 -9.01
C PHE A 61 -7.30 -22.71 -10.47
N ALA A 62 -8.25 -23.25 -11.23
CA ALA A 62 -8.06 -23.49 -12.66
C ALA A 62 -7.79 -22.18 -13.42
N ALA A 63 -8.55 -21.12 -13.12
CA ALA A 63 -8.36 -19.81 -13.73
C ALA A 63 -6.99 -19.20 -13.39
N ARG A 64 -6.60 -19.24 -12.12
CA ARG A 64 -5.31 -18.74 -11.61
C ARG A 64 -4.10 -19.39 -12.30
N GLU A 65 -4.18 -20.70 -12.55
CA GLU A 65 -3.10 -21.48 -13.14
C GLU A 65 -3.20 -21.65 -14.67
N GLY A 66 -4.16 -20.97 -15.32
CA GLY A 66 -4.31 -21.00 -16.79
C GLY A 66 -4.90 -22.31 -17.35
N GLN A 67 -5.57 -23.11 -16.52
CA GLN A 67 -6.11 -24.42 -16.90
C GLN A 67 -7.47 -24.28 -17.61
N THR A 68 -7.45 -23.77 -18.84
CA THR A 68 -8.64 -23.45 -19.63
C THR A 68 -9.55 -24.66 -19.87
N ASP A 69 -8.99 -25.87 -20.05
CA ASP A 69 -9.81 -27.08 -20.24
C ASP A 69 -10.56 -27.49 -18.97
N VAL A 70 -9.98 -27.24 -17.80
CA VAL A 70 -10.68 -27.42 -16.52
C VAL A 70 -11.77 -26.36 -16.36
N CYS A 71 -11.48 -25.09 -16.69
CA CYS A 71 -12.49 -24.03 -16.67
C CYS A 71 -13.67 -24.37 -17.61
N ARG A 72 -13.37 -24.87 -18.81
CA ARG A 72 -14.35 -25.34 -19.79
C ARG A 72 -15.26 -26.41 -19.22
N TYR A 73 -14.69 -27.46 -18.65
CA TYR A 73 -15.48 -28.51 -18.01
C TYR A 73 -16.39 -27.96 -16.89
N LEU A 74 -15.85 -27.09 -16.04
CA LEU A 74 -16.59 -26.51 -14.91
C LEU A 74 -17.75 -25.62 -15.36
N LEU A 75 -17.57 -24.82 -16.42
CA LEU A 75 -18.59 -23.88 -16.93
C LEU A 75 -19.57 -24.53 -17.91
N GLU A 76 -19.08 -25.32 -18.85
CA GLU A 76 -19.90 -25.90 -19.91
C GLU A 76 -20.57 -27.21 -19.50
N ASP A 77 -19.86 -28.12 -18.83
CA ASP A 77 -20.42 -29.44 -18.48
C ASP A 77 -21.15 -29.37 -17.12
N LEU A 78 -20.53 -28.75 -16.12
CA LEU A 78 -21.12 -28.64 -14.78
C LEU A 78 -21.99 -27.40 -14.57
N LYS A 79 -22.00 -26.44 -15.51
CA LYS A 79 -22.83 -25.22 -15.44
C LYS A 79 -22.63 -24.45 -14.12
N LEU A 80 -21.39 -24.38 -13.63
CA LEU A 80 -21.06 -23.55 -12.48
C LEU A 80 -21.19 -22.07 -12.83
N ASP A 81 -21.45 -21.27 -11.79
CA ASP A 81 -21.43 -19.81 -11.89
C ASP A 81 -19.99 -19.32 -12.14
N ALA A 82 -19.81 -18.53 -13.20
CA ALA A 82 -18.51 -17.94 -13.56
C ALA A 82 -18.07 -16.85 -12.59
N ASP A 83 -19.03 -16.25 -11.86
CA ASP A 83 -18.84 -15.07 -11.01
C ASP A 83 -18.79 -15.42 -9.51
N THR A 84 -18.54 -16.70 -9.20
CA THR A 84 -18.33 -17.15 -7.83
C THR A 84 -17.22 -16.33 -7.17
N LYS A 85 -17.46 -15.85 -5.95
CA LYS A 85 -16.50 -15.02 -5.19
C LYS A 85 -15.82 -15.83 -4.10
N ASP A 86 -14.53 -15.58 -3.94
CA ASP A 86 -13.78 -16.01 -2.77
C ASP A 86 -13.99 -15.07 -1.56
N GLU A 87 -13.26 -15.29 -0.46
CA GLU A 87 -13.36 -14.47 0.75
C GLU A 87 -12.92 -13.01 0.56
N ALA A 88 -12.02 -12.75 -0.40
CA ALA A 88 -11.59 -11.40 -0.74
C ALA A 88 -12.48 -10.75 -1.82
N GLY A 89 -13.57 -11.43 -2.22
CA GLY A 89 -14.46 -10.97 -3.27
C GLY A 89 -13.91 -11.17 -4.69
N ASP A 90 -12.74 -11.80 -4.84
CA ASP A 90 -12.11 -12.04 -6.14
C ASP A 90 -12.87 -13.14 -6.89
N THR A 91 -13.14 -12.92 -8.17
CA THR A 91 -13.73 -13.92 -9.09
C THR A 91 -12.65 -14.73 -9.80
N PRO A 92 -12.97 -15.87 -10.43
CA PRO A 92 -12.06 -16.58 -11.31
C PRO A 92 -11.41 -15.69 -12.38
N LEU A 93 -12.17 -14.75 -12.95
CA LEU A 93 -11.65 -13.79 -13.93
C LEU A 93 -10.55 -12.89 -13.32
N VAL A 94 -10.75 -12.42 -12.08
CA VAL A 94 -9.74 -11.63 -11.36
C VAL A 94 -8.49 -12.46 -11.08
N HIS A 95 -8.64 -13.72 -10.65
CA HIS A 95 -7.50 -14.64 -10.45
C HIS A 95 -6.71 -14.90 -11.75
N ALA A 96 -7.39 -15.17 -12.86
CA ALA A 96 -6.73 -15.35 -14.16
C ALA A 96 -5.98 -14.09 -14.59
N THR A 97 -6.62 -12.92 -14.49
CA THR A 97 -6.04 -11.65 -14.92
C THR A 97 -4.85 -11.25 -14.07
N ARG A 98 -4.94 -11.39 -12.74
CA ARG A 98 -3.84 -11.09 -11.79
C ARG A 98 -2.59 -11.91 -12.09
N GLN A 99 -2.75 -13.15 -12.58
CA GLN A 99 -1.64 -14.04 -12.89
C GLN A 99 -1.20 -13.99 -14.37
N GLY A 100 -1.76 -13.08 -15.17
CA GLY A 100 -1.41 -12.96 -16.59
C GLY A 100 -1.92 -14.12 -17.47
N GLN A 101 -2.95 -14.85 -17.04
CA GLN A 101 -3.53 -15.96 -17.80
C GLN A 101 -4.53 -15.44 -18.84
N ILE A 102 -4.02 -14.75 -19.87
CA ILE A 102 -4.81 -13.99 -20.84
C ILE A 102 -5.84 -14.88 -21.56
N GLU A 103 -5.41 -16.04 -22.07
CA GLU A 103 -6.29 -16.94 -22.83
C GLU A 103 -7.42 -17.48 -21.96
N THR A 104 -7.13 -17.81 -20.70
CA THR A 104 -8.14 -18.23 -19.74
C THR A 104 -9.07 -17.08 -19.37
N ALA A 105 -8.56 -15.86 -19.16
CA ALA A 105 -9.38 -14.68 -18.88
C ALA A 105 -10.34 -14.37 -20.04
N LYS A 106 -9.85 -14.38 -21.30
CA LYS A 106 -10.68 -14.24 -22.51
C LYS A 106 -11.75 -15.33 -22.58
N TYR A 107 -11.37 -16.59 -22.31
CA TYR A 107 -12.32 -17.70 -22.28
C TYR A 107 -13.42 -17.50 -21.22
N LEU A 108 -13.08 -17.09 -20.00
CA LEU A 108 -14.05 -16.81 -18.94
C LEU A 108 -15.03 -15.69 -19.36
N LEU A 109 -14.51 -14.62 -19.96
CA LEU A 109 -15.30 -13.51 -20.49
C LEU A 109 -16.27 -13.95 -21.61
N GLU A 110 -15.82 -14.80 -22.53
CA GLU A 110 -16.67 -15.38 -23.57
C GLU A 110 -17.78 -16.27 -23.02
N HIS A 111 -17.58 -16.84 -21.82
CA HIS A 111 -18.50 -17.78 -21.17
C HIS A 111 -19.26 -17.17 -20.00
N GLY A 112 -19.44 -15.84 -20.02
CA GLY A 112 -20.41 -15.14 -19.18
C GLY A 112 -19.86 -14.59 -17.86
N ALA A 113 -18.55 -14.60 -17.63
CA ALA A 113 -17.97 -13.88 -16.50
C ALA A 113 -18.22 -12.37 -16.63
N ASP A 114 -18.70 -11.73 -15.56
CA ASP A 114 -18.91 -10.29 -15.51
C ASP A 114 -17.61 -9.56 -15.18
N ALA A 115 -17.14 -8.79 -16.17
CA ALA A 115 -15.93 -7.98 -16.09
C ALA A 115 -15.99 -6.84 -15.06
N ASN A 116 -17.19 -6.45 -14.61
CA ASN A 116 -17.41 -5.34 -13.68
C ASN A 116 -17.30 -5.76 -12.21
N ILE A 117 -17.21 -7.05 -11.91
CA ILE A 117 -17.17 -7.50 -10.53
C ILE A 117 -15.83 -7.13 -9.90
N ALA A 118 -15.93 -6.33 -8.84
CA ALA A 118 -14.82 -5.94 -8.00
C ALA A 118 -14.65 -6.88 -6.79
N SER A 119 -13.40 -6.96 -6.33
CA SER A 119 -13.03 -7.50 -5.02
C SER A 119 -13.56 -6.62 -3.89
N GLU A 120 -13.42 -7.07 -2.64
CA GLU A 120 -13.81 -6.28 -1.47
C GLU A 120 -13.01 -4.96 -1.35
N LEU A 121 -11.82 -4.88 -1.98
CA LEU A 121 -11.00 -3.67 -2.03
C LEU A 121 -11.27 -2.82 -3.29
N GLY A 122 -12.33 -3.13 -4.04
CA GLY A 122 -12.72 -2.41 -5.27
C GLY A 122 -11.90 -2.78 -6.52
N ALA A 123 -10.93 -3.68 -6.42
CA ALA A 123 -10.10 -4.06 -7.57
C ALA A 123 -10.86 -4.97 -8.54
N THR A 124 -10.83 -4.63 -9.83
CA THR A 124 -11.44 -5.40 -10.92
C THR A 124 -10.38 -6.05 -11.81
N ALA A 125 -10.79 -6.89 -12.77
CA ALA A 125 -9.88 -7.41 -13.79
C ALA A 125 -9.17 -6.29 -14.57
N LEU A 126 -9.81 -5.13 -14.77
CA LEU A 126 -9.22 -3.99 -15.49
C LEU A 126 -8.01 -3.41 -14.74
N HIS A 127 -8.06 -3.35 -13.40
CA HIS A 127 -6.94 -2.91 -12.58
C HIS A 127 -5.73 -3.83 -12.73
N HIS A 128 -5.97 -5.14 -12.68
CA HIS A 128 -4.91 -6.14 -12.81
C HIS A 128 -4.30 -6.12 -14.21
N ALA A 129 -5.12 -6.10 -15.28
CA ALA A 129 -4.63 -6.00 -16.65
C ALA A 129 -3.83 -4.71 -16.89
N ALA A 130 -4.23 -3.60 -16.26
CA ALA A 130 -3.51 -2.34 -16.33
C ALA A 130 -2.14 -2.40 -15.63
N GLY A 131 -2.08 -2.98 -14.41
CA GLY A 131 -0.85 -3.12 -13.65
C GLY A 131 0.15 -4.14 -14.22
N THR A 132 -0.32 -5.18 -14.91
CA THR A 132 0.54 -6.18 -15.57
C THR A 132 0.90 -5.81 -17.01
N GLY A 133 0.24 -4.81 -17.60
CA GLY A 133 0.51 -4.37 -18.98
C GLY A 133 -0.13 -5.25 -20.05
N GLU A 134 -1.18 -6.01 -19.73
CA GLU A 134 -1.82 -6.93 -20.67
C GLU A 134 -2.78 -6.21 -21.61
N ILE A 135 -2.23 -5.56 -22.63
CA ILE A 135 -2.92 -4.59 -23.48
C ILE A 135 -4.13 -5.17 -24.22
N GLU A 136 -4.04 -6.41 -24.71
CA GLU A 136 -5.17 -7.05 -25.41
C GLU A 136 -6.35 -7.28 -24.47
N LEU A 137 -6.08 -7.81 -23.27
CA LEU A 137 -7.11 -8.05 -22.26
C LEU A 137 -7.67 -6.74 -21.73
N LEU A 138 -6.83 -5.73 -21.51
CA LEU A 138 -7.23 -4.38 -21.11
C LEU A 138 -8.25 -3.79 -22.09
N LYS A 139 -7.97 -3.86 -23.40
CA LYS A 139 -8.88 -3.38 -24.46
C LYS A 139 -10.18 -4.16 -24.50
N GLU A 140 -10.13 -5.48 -24.32
CA GLU A 140 -11.32 -6.33 -24.28
C GLU A 140 -12.20 -6.03 -23.06
N LEU A 141 -11.61 -5.79 -21.89
CA LEU A 141 -12.36 -5.40 -20.69
C LEU A 141 -13.06 -4.05 -20.89
N LEU A 142 -12.36 -3.07 -21.48
CA LEU A 142 -12.95 -1.76 -21.81
C LEU A 142 -14.07 -1.88 -22.87
N SER A 143 -13.91 -2.76 -23.87
CA SER A 143 -14.93 -2.98 -24.91
C SER A 143 -16.24 -3.57 -24.33
N ARG A 144 -16.13 -4.28 -23.20
CA ARG A 144 -17.25 -4.85 -22.43
C ARG A 144 -17.91 -3.87 -21.46
N GLY A 145 -17.50 -2.60 -21.48
CA GLY A 145 -18.14 -1.53 -20.73
C GLY A 145 -17.69 -1.41 -19.27
N VAL A 146 -16.55 -2.01 -18.89
CA VAL A 146 -15.96 -1.75 -17.58
C VAL A 146 -15.61 -0.27 -17.46
N PRO A 147 -16.07 0.46 -16.42
CA PRO A 147 -15.73 1.87 -16.25
C PRO A 147 -14.21 2.05 -16.17
N VAL A 148 -13.67 2.92 -17.04
CA VAL A 148 -12.22 3.17 -17.14
C VAL A 148 -11.62 3.70 -15.82
N ASP A 149 -12.41 4.46 -15.06
CA ASP A 149 -12.08 5.03 -13.75
C ASP A 149 -12.73 4.26 -12.60
N SER A 150 -12.91 2.94 -12.74
CA SER A 150 -13.32 2.09 -11.60
C SER A 150 -12.36 2.32 -10.43
N GLU A 151 -12.87 2.53 -9.21
CA GLU A 151 -12.02 2.84 -8.05
C GLU A 151 -11.75 1.60 -7.20
N SER A 152 -10.48 1.42 -6.81
CA SER A 152 -10.05 0.51 -5.75
C SER A 152 -9.43 1.31 -4.60
N GLU A 153 -9.18 0.67 -3.45
CA GLU A 153 -8.42 1.31 -2.36
C GLU A 153 -7.02 1.79 -2.80
N SER A 154 -6.45 1.18 -3.84
CA SER A 154 -5.16 1.59 -4.43
C SER A 154 -5.31 2.51 -5.65
N GLY A 155 -6.49 3.04 -5.92
CA GLY A 155 -6.79 3.96 -7.03
C GLY A 155 -7.28 3.28 -8.30
N THR A 156 -7.43 4.08 -9.35
CA THR A 156 -7.98 3.66 -10.64
C THR A 156 -6.99 2.77 -11.43
N PRO A 157 -7.41 2.06 -12.48
CA PRO A 157 -6.52 1.32 -13.36
C PRO A 157 -5.35 2.17 -13.91
N LEU A 158 -5.58 3.48 -14.10
CA LEU A 158 -4.52 4.40 -14.55
C LEU A 158 -3.45 4.61 -13.49
N VAL A 159 -3.81 4.69 -12.20
CA VAL A 159 -2.86 4.73 -11.07
C VAL A 159 -2.02 3.44 -11.05
N TRP A 160 -2.67 2.29 -11.25
CA TRP A 160 -2.00 0.98 -11.27
C TRP A 160 -1.02 0.85 -12.43
N ALA A 161 -1.42 1.19 -13.66
CA ALA A 161 -0.56 1.15 -14.82
C ALA A 161 0.67 2.07 -14.66
N ALA A 162 0.44 3.29 -14.17
CA ALA A 162 1.52 4.24 -13.92
C ALA A 162 2.51 3.76 -12.85
N GLY A 163 2.01 3.22 -11.73
CA GLY A 163 2.84 2.71 -10.63
C GLY A 163 3.63 1.43 -10.95
N HIS A 164 3.28 0.73 -12.02
CA HIS A 164 3.98 -0.48 -12.48
C HIS A 164 4.74 -0.27 -13.79
N ASP A 165 4.97 0.99 -14.21
CA ASP A 165 5.70 1.34 -15.43
C ASP A 165 5.08 0.77 -16.73
N GLN A 166 3.75 0.66 -16.79
CA GLN A 166 3.03 0.10 -17.93
C GLN A 166 2.62 1.19 -18.92
N LYS A 167 3.61 1.73 -19.66
CA LYS A 167 3.41 2.84 -20.62
C LYS A 167 2.26 2.60 -21.60
N ASP A 168 2.21 1.43 -22.23
CA ASP A 168 1.21 1.13 -23.26
C ASP A 168 -0.21 1.02 -22.65
N ALA A 169 -0.31 0.55 -21.39
CA ALA A 169 -1.58 0.51 -20.67
C ALA A 169 -2.04 1.93 -20.30
N VAL A 170 -1.11 2.79 -19.84
CA VAL A 170 -1.37 4.23 -19.60
C VAL A 170 -1.90 4.89 -20.87
N GLU A 171 -1.27 4.65 -22.02
CA GLU A 171 -1.72 5.21 -23.30
C GLU A 171 -3.14 4.77 -23.66
N VAL A 172 -3.45 3.48 -23.54
CA VAL A 172 -4.80 2.94 -23.82
C VAL A 172 -5.85 3.52 -22.88
N LEU A 173 -5.57 3.57 -21.58
CA LEU A 173 -6.52 4.10 -20.59
C LEU A 173 -6.82 5.59 -20.86
N LEU A 174 -5.80 6.39 -21.17
CA LEU A 174 -5.98 7.80 -21.54
C LEU A 174 -6.76 7.98 -22.85
N GLN A 175 -6.55 7.10 -23.85
CA GLN A 175 -7.36 7.08 -25.08
C GLN A 175 -8.84 6.77 -24.80
N HIS A 176 -9.12 6.01 -23.74
CA HIS A 176 -10.47 5.72 -23.23
C HIS A 176 -10.95 6.75 -22.19
N ASN A 177 -10.38 7.96 -22.18
CA ASN A 177 -10.80 9.08 -21.34
C ASN A 177 -10.62 8.87 -19.83
N ALA A 178 -9.68 8.02 -19.39
CA ALA A 178 -9.30 7.92 -17.98
C ALA A 178 -8.90 9.29 -17.42
N ASN A 179 -9.31 9.60 -16.19
CA ASN A 179 -8.97 10.86 -15.54
C ASN A 179 -7.48 10.86 -15.10
N PRO A 180 -6.60 11.67 -15.72
CA PRO A 180 -5.17 11.72 -15.35
C PRO A 180 -4.91 12.34 -13.97
N ASN A 181 -5.93 12.93 -13.37
CA ASN A 181 -5.91 13.57 -12.05
C ASN A 181 -6.82 12.85 -11.04
N ALA A 182 -7.18 11.59 -11.29
CA ALA A 182 -7.82 10.76 -10.27
C ALA A 182 -6.89 10.65 -9.04
N GLU A 183 -7.47 10.65 -7.85
CA GLU A 183 -6.73 10.59 -6.60
C GLU A 183 -7.34 9.53 -5.68
N THR A 184 -6.50 8.79 -4.97
CA THR A 184 -6.95 7.90 -3.87
C THR A 184 -7.36 8.71 -2.64
N GLU A 185 -7.90 8.05 -1.62
CA GLU A 185 -8.15 8.67 -0.32
C GLU A 185 -6.88 9.30 0.30
N ASP A 186 -5.71 8.72 0.02
CA ASP A 186 -4.40 9.22 0.46
C ASP A 186 -3.83 10.32 -0.47
N GLY A 187 -4.58 10.76 -1.50
CA GLY A 187 -4.14 11.77 -2.48
C GLY A 187 -3.16 11.26 -3.54
N VAL A 188 -2.98 9.93 -3.67
CA VAL A 188 -2.06 9.35 -4.66
C VAL A 188 -2.67 9.48 -6.05
N THR A 189 -1.93 10.09 -6.98
CA THR A 189 -2.35 10.31 -8.38
C THR A 189 -1.53 9.45 -9.36
N PRO A 190 -2.00 9.22 -10.60
CA PRO A 190 -1.21 8.50 -11.60
C PRO A 190 0.16 9.13 -11.84
N LEU A 191 0.26 10.46 -11.85
CA LEU A 191 1.54 11.16 -12.04
C LEU A 191 2.50 10.89 -10.89
N LEU A 192 2.02 10.92 -9.66
CA LEU A 192 2.84 10.61 -8.49
C LEU A 192 3.31 9.15 -8.53
N SER A 193 2.42 8.22 -8.90
CA SER A 193 2.75 6.79 -9.04
C SER A 193 3.80 6.53 -10.13
N ALA A 194 3.69 7.19 -11.29
CA ALA A 194 4.71 7.10 -12.35
C ALA A 194 6.08 7.59 -11.87
N VAL A 195 6.12 8.69 -11.12
CA VAL A 195 7.37 9.24 -10.57
C VAL A 195 7.96 8.31 -9.51
N ALA A 196 7.15 7.77 -8.60
CA ALA A 196 7.59 6.81 -7.59
C ALA A 196 8.13 5.51 -8.23
N ALA A 197 7.56 5.09 -9.37
CA ALA A 197 8.05 3.95 -10.14
C ALA A 197 9.32 4.27 -10.96
N GLY A 198 9.75 5.53 -11.04
CA GLY A 198 10.86 5.96 -11.88
C GLY A 198 10.52 6.06 -13.38
N SER A 199 9.23 5.97 -13.75
CA SER A 199 8.78 5.88 -15.14
C SER A 199 8.68 7.24 -15.81
N VAL A 200 9.71 7.62 -16.57
CA VAL A 200 9.71 8.84 -17.39
C VAL A 200 8.65 8.74 -18.50
N ALA A 201 8.49 7.56 -19.10
CA ALA A 201 7.58 7.38 -20.23
C ALA A 201 6.10 7.54 -19.81
N CYS A 202 5.70 6.98 -18.66
CA CYS A 202 4.36 7.18 -18.13
C CYS A 202 4.15 8.65 -17.70
N LEU A 203 5.15 9.26 -17.06
CA LEU A 203 5.11 10.67 -16.66
C LEU A 203 4.84 11.59 -17.86
N GLU A 204 5.56 11.41 -18.96
CA GLU A 204 5.38 12.23 -20.17
C GLU A 204 3.96 12.11 -20.76
N LEU A 205 3.41 10.88 -20.80
CA LEU A 205 2.03 10.66 -21.27
C LEU A 205 1.01 11.34 -20.37
N LEU A 206 1.18 11.24 -19.05
CA LEU A 206 0.28 11.83 -18.06
C LEU A 206 0.33 13.37 -18.10
N VAL A 207 1.53 13.96 -18.20
CA VAL A 207 1.70 15.42 -18.37
C VAL A 207 1.01 15.88 -19.65
N LYS A 208 1.20 15.15 -20.76
CA LYS A 208 0.52 15.45 -22.04
C LYS A 208 -1.01 15.36 -21.93
N ALA A 209 -1.51 14.47 -21.08
CA ALA A 209 -2.94 14.35 -20.79
C ALA A 209 -3.48 15.42 -19.81
N GLY A 210 -2.62 16.29 -19.27
CA GLY A 210 -3.02 17.35 -18.35
C GLY A 210 -2.99 16.95 -16.87
N ALA A 211 -2.16 15.99 -16.49
CA ALA A 211 -1.89 15.69 -15.09
C ALA A 211 -1.23 16.88 -14.38
N LYS A 212 -1.65 17.16 -13.14
CA LYS A 212 -1.12 18.24 -12.30
C LYS A 212 0.23 17.82 -11.71
N ALA A 213 1.28 18.61 -11.95
CA ALA A 213 2.61 18.33 -11.42
C ALA A 213 2.78 18.68 -9.92
N ASN A 214 1.91 19.56 -9.39
CA ASN A 214 1.95 20.05 -8.00
C ASN A 214 0.99 19.29 -7.08
N VAL A 215 1.07 17.97 -7.08
CA VAL A 215 0.33 17.11 -6.13
C VAL A 215 1.16 16.89 -4.86
N PHE A 216 0.50 16.61 -3.75
CA PHE A 216 1.14 16.39 -2.45
C PHE A 216 0.47 15.21 -1.75
N ALA A 217 1.21 14.11 -1.61
CA ALA A 217 0.72 12.90 -0.94
C ALA A 217 1.86 12.22 -0.21
N GLY A 218 1.57 11.57 0.92
CA GLY A 218 2.59 10.93 1.75
C GLY A 218 3.69 11.88 2.22
N GLY A 219 3.37 13.17 2.38
CA GLY A 219 4.31 14.19 2.85
C GLY A 219 5.24 14.78 1.79
N ALA A 220 5.14 14.40 0.52
CA ALA A 220 6.07 14.86 -0.52
C ALA A 220 5.36 15.25 -1.83
N THR A 221 6.03 16.06 -2.65
CA THR A 221 5.63 16.31 -4.04
C THR A 221 6.37 15.36 -5.00
N PRO A 222 5.90 15.17 -6.25
CA PRO A 222 6.63 14.41 -7.25
C PRO A 222 8.07 14.91 -7.44
N LEU A 223 8.32 16.21 -7.31
CA LEU A 223 9.65 16.77 -7.48
C LEU A 223 10.61 16.38 -6.34
N HIS A 224 10.10 16.21 -5.11
CA HIS A 224 10.90 15.66 -4.00
C HIS A 224 11.25 14.20 -4.27
N ILE A 225 10.28 13.38 -4.69
CA ILE A 225 10.51 11.96 -5.01
C ILE A 225 11.52 11.82 -6.14
N ALA A 226 11.41 12.60 -7.21
CA ALA A 226 12.36 12.58 -8.32
C ALA A 226 13.78 13.01 -7.89
N ALA A 227 13.89 13.97 -6.95
CA ALA A 227 15.16 14.39 -6.37
C ALA A 227 15.78 13.30 -5.49
N ASP A 228 14.96 12.60 -4.69
CA ASP A 228 15.38 11.48 -3.84
C ASP A 228 15.86 10.28 -4.65
N ILE A 229 15.18 9.96 -5.76
CA ILE A 229 15.56 8.92 -6.71
C ILE A 229 16.86 9.26 -7.46
N GLY A 230 17.19 10.54 -7.61
CA GLY A 230 18.35 10.97 -8.40
C GLY A 230 18.08 10.98 -9.92
N SER A 231 16.82 11.11 -10.34
CA SER A 231 16.47 11.05 -11.77
C SER A 231 16.36 12.43 -12.42
N LEU A 232 17.42 12.82 -13.15
CA LEU A 232 17.46 14.06 -13.94
C LEU A 232 16.32 14.15 -14.97
N GLU A 233 15.91 13.03 -15.55
CA GLU A 233 14.85 13.01 -16.57
C GLU A 233 13.49 13.32 -15.95
N LEU A 234 13.17 12.72 -14.80
CA LEU A 234 11.93 13.02 -14.06
C LEU A 234 11.90 14.49 -13.61
N ILE A 235 13.00 14.99 -13.03
CA ILE A 235 13.14 16.40 -12.63
C ILE A 235 12.84 17.32 -13.80
N ASN A 236 13.52 17.11 -14.94
CA ASN A 236 13.35 17.96 -16.11
C ASN A 236 11.93 17.91 -16.68
N CYS A 237 11.30 16.73 -16.68
CA CYS A 237 9.93 16.57 -17.14
C CYS A 237 8.92 17.28 -16.21
N LEU A 238 9.07 17.10 -14.89
CA LEU A 238 8.23 17.76 -13.89
C LEU A 238 8.36 19.29 -13.90
N LEU A 239 9.58 19.82 -14.02
CA LEU A 239 9.81 21.26 -14.12
C LEU A 239 9.18 21.84 -15.40
N LYS A 240 9.30 21.15 -16.54
CA LYS A 240 8.60 21.53 -17.79
C LYS A 240 7.08 21.50 -17.63
N ALA A 241 6.56 20.59 -16.80
CA ALA A 241 5.15 20.48 -16.46
C ALA A 241 4.68 21.53 -15.41
N GLY A 242 5.57 22.41 -14.94
CA GLY A 242 5.25 23.47 -13.99
C GLY A 242 5.26 23.03 -12.52
N ALA A 243 6.01 21.98 -12.17
CA ALA A 243 6.26 21.63 -10.77
C ALA A 243 6.96 22.78 -10.04
N ASP A 244 6.52 23.10 -8.82
CA ASP A 244 7.10 24.15 -7.98
C ASP A 244 8.34 23.62 -7.23
N PRO A 245 9.57 24.09 -7.56
CA PRO A 245 10.81 23.71 -6.87
C PRO A 245 10.95 24.35 -5.49
N ASN A 246 9.98 25.15 -5.06
CA ASN A 246 9.97 25.83 -3.77
C ASN A 246 9.02 25.19 -2.75
N GLN A 247 8.18 24.25 -3.15
CA GLN A 247 7.31 23.56 -2.21
C GLN A 247 8.16 22.76 -1.22
N LYS A 248 7.74 22.72 0.04
CA LYS A 248 8.38 21.94 1.10
C LYS A 248 7.65 20.62 1.31
N ASP A 249 8.39 19.57 1.63
CA ASP A 249 7.87 18.29 2.11
C ASP A 249 7.50 18.32 3.61
N GLU A 250 7.12 17.16 4.16
CA GLU A 250 6.75 16.98 5.57
C GLU A 250 7.92 17.26 6.55
N GLU A 251 9.16 17.18 6.07
CA GLU A 251 10.37 17.48 6.84
C GLU A 251 10.77 18.95 6.72
N GLY A 252 10.03 19.74 5.92
CA GLY A 252 10.30 21.14 5.67
C GLY A 252 11.41 21.37 4.64
N ASN A 253 11.88 20.31 3.98
CA ASN A 253 12.89 20.34 2.94
C ASN A 253 12.25 20.66 1.59
N ARG A 254 12.98 21.37 0.74
CA ARG A 254 12.67 21.58 -0.69
C ARG A 254 13.30 20.45 -1.51
N PRO A 255 12.89 20.22 -2.78
CA PRO A 255 13.52 19.23 -3.64
C PRO A 255 15.03 19.42 -3.80
N LEU A 256 15.51 20.67 -3.77
CA LEU A 256 16.94 21.02 -3.79
C LEU A 256 17.69 20.46 -2.58
N GLU A 257 17.10 20.56 -1.39
CA GLU A 257 17.68 20.14 -0.12
C GLU A 257 17.68 18.60 -0.03
N VAL A 258 16.63 17.95 -0.53
CA VAL A 258 16.57 16.48 -0.70
C VAL A 258 17.70 15.99 -1.62
N ALA A 259 17.89 16.62 -2.79
CA ALA A 259 18.99 16.27 -3.71
C ALA A 259 20.37 16.49 -3.08
N ALA A 260 20.54 17.56 -2.30
CA ALA A 260 21.78 17.85 -1.60
C ALA A 260 22.07 16.80 -0.50
N ALA A 261 21.05 16.36 0.25
CA ALA A 261 21.18 15.28 1.23
C ALA A 261 21.58 13.93 0.61
N ARG A 262 21.25 13.72 -0.67
CA ARG A 262 21.67 12.56 -1.48
C ARG A 262 23.01 12.75 -2.19
N GLU A 263 23.70 13.87 -1.97
CA GLU A 263 24.98 14.21 -2.61
C GLU A 263 24.88 14.32 -4.15
N ASP A 264 23.68 14.52 -4.72
CA ASP A 264 23.49 14.63 -6.16
C ASP A 264 23.70 16.07 -6.65
N ARG A 265 24.97 16.41 -6.89
CA ARG A 265 25.37 17.74 -7.38
C ARG A 265 24.66 18.17 -8.66
N LYS A 266 24.39 17.25 -9.59
CA LYS A 266 23.79 17.62 -10.89
C LYS A 266 22.35 18.09 -10.70
N ILE A 267 21.58 17.41 -9.87
CA ILE A 267 20.21 17.83 -9.56
C ILE A 267 20.22 19.14 -8.77
N VAL A 268 21.14 19.30 -7.82
CA VAL A 268 21.30 20.56 -7.09
C VAL A 268 21.58 21.72 -8.06
N GLU A 269 22.48 21.54 -9.02
CA GLU A 269 22.80 22.56 -10.03
C GLU A 269 21.60 22.93 -10.92
N ILE A 270 20.69 21.98 -11.21
CA ILE A 270 19.47 22.22 -11.99
C ILE A 270 18.42 22.97 -11.17
N LEU A 271 18.21 22.58 -9.92
CA LEU A 271 17.17 23.15 -9.06
C LEU A 271 17.59 24.51 -8.48
N PHE A 272 18.89 24.71 -8.22
CA PHE A 272 19.45 25.92 -7.60
C PHE A 272 18.95 27.24 -8.23
N PRO A 273 19.02 27.44 -9.56
CA PRO A 273 18.54 28.70 -10.17
C PRO A 273 17.02 28.89 -10.09
N LEU A 274 16.27 27.83 -9.76
CA LEU A 274 14.80 27.85 -9.67
C LEU A 274 14.31 27.93 -8.21
N THR A 275 15.20 27.70 -7.24
CA THR A 275 14.89 27.74 -5.82
C THR A 275 15.15 29.14 -5.25
N THR A 276 14.18 29.64 -4.51
CA THR A 276 14.26 30.93 -3.82
C THR A 276 15.22 30.79 -2.65
N LYS A 277 16.23 31.68 -2.59
CA LYS A 277 17.18 31.75 -1.47
C LYS A 277 16.42 31.86 -0.13
N PRO A 278 16.61 30.92 0.81
CA PRO A 278 16.10 31.06 2.17
C PRO A 278 16.83 32.19 2.91
N GLU A 279 16.11 32.95 3.73
CA GLU A 279 16.71 34.02 4.56
C GLU A 279 17.74 33.48 5.57
N SER A 280 17.59 32.22 5.98
CA SER A 280 18.45 31.54 6.95
C SER A 280 19.82 31.11 6.42
N VAL A 281 20.02 31.07 5.09
CA VAL A 281 21.26 30.57 4.48
C VAL A 281 22.13 31.74 4.03
N SER A 282 23.26 31.94 4.73
CA SER A 282 24.21 33.02 4.48
C SER A 282 25.01 32.80 3.19
N ASP A 283 25.57 31.59 3.00
CA ASP A 283 26.24 31.16 1.78
C ASP A 283 25.28 30.42 0.84
N TRP A 284 24.66 31.18 -0.07
CA TRP A 284 23.75 30.65 -1.09
C TRP A 284 24.52 30.34 -2.38
N SER A 285 25.34 29.31 -2.32
CA SER A 285 26.04 28.70 -3.45
C SER A 285 25.77 27.19 -3.45
N VAL A 286 26.03 26.50 -4.56
CA VAL A 286 25.90 25.03 -4.61
C VAL A 286 26.74 24.37 -3.52
N ASP A 287 27.98 24.81 -3.36
CA ASP A 287 28.88 24.30 -2.32
C ASP A 287 28.39 24.67 -0.90
N GLY A 288 27.90 25.90 -0.72
CA GLY A 288 27.32 26.35 0.54
C GLY A 288 26.09 25.56 0.98
N ILE A 289 25.26 25.10 0.02
CA ILE A 289 24.12 24.22 0.28
C ILE A 289 24.60 22.86 0.79
N PHE A 290 25.60 22.24 0.14
CA PHE A 290 26.18 20.98 0.62
C PHE A 290 26.75 21.13 2.02
N SER A 291 27.55 22.17 2.26
CA SER A 291 28.10 22.44 3.60
C SER A 291 27.01 22.72 4.65
N HIS A 292 25.90 23.36 4.27
CA HIS A 292 24.77 23.57 5.17
C HIS A 292 24.07 22.25 5.53
N MET A 293 23.84 21.37 4.54
CA MET A 293 23.22 20.07 4.77
C MET A 293 24.13 19.14 5.57
N GLU A 294 25.44 19.14 5.32
CA GLU A 294 26.43 18.44 6.15
C GLU A 294 26.41 18.97 7.58
N SER A 295 26.44 20.29 7.78
CA SER A 295 26.37 20.90 9.10
C SER A 295 25.04 20.61 9.82
N ASN A 296 23.92 20.55 9.11
CA ASN A 296 22.63 20.19 9.69
C ASN A 296 22.60 18.71 10.07
N LYS A 297 23.15 17.83 9.24
CA LYS A 297 23.31 16.40 9.54
C LYS A 297 24.20 16.21 10.76
N GLU A 298 25.33 16.92 10.85
CA GLU A 298 26.20 16.94 12.01
C GLU A 298 25.49 17.51 13.25
N LYS A 299 24.72 18.60 13.12
CA LYS A 299 23.93 19.18 14.21
C LYS A 299 22.77 18.30 14.64
N GLU A 300 22.16 17.53 13.75
CA GLU A 300 21.14 16.55 14.10
C GLU A 300 21.78 15.35 14.81
N LEU A 301 22.94 14.88 14.33
CA LEU A 301 23.73 13.86 15.02
C LEU A 301 24.22 14.34 16.38
N GLU A 302 24.66 15.60 16.48
CA GLU A 302 25.09 16.25 17.72
C GLU A 302 23.91 16.65 18.61
N ALA A 303 22.76 17.06 18.09
CA ALA A 303 21.55 17.32 18.88
C ALA A 303 20.95 16.02 19.38
N ASN A 304 21.04 14.93 18.63
CA ASN A 304 20.74 13.59 19.12
C ASN A 304 21.77 13.13 20.16
N SER A 305 23.06 13.47 20.01
CA SER A 305 24.13 13.20 20.99
C SER A 305 24.12 14.10 22.23
N ASN A 306 23.65 15.35 22.10
CA ASN A 306 23.60 16.37 23.13
C ASN A 306 22.23 16.38 23.82
N ASN A 307 21.14 15.99 23.18
CA ASN A 307 19.91 15.59 23.88
C ASN A 307 20.15 14.31 24.70
N ALA A 308 21.10 13.45 24.30
CA ALA A 308 21.61 12.38 25.15
C ALA A 308 22.50 12.88 26.31
N LYS A 309 22.95 14.15 26.33
CA LYS A 309 23.72 14.77 27.42
C LYS A 309 22.97 15.84 28.24
N LEU A 310 21.92 16.45 27.70
CA LEU A 310 21.12 17.52 28.33
C LEU A 310 19.79 17.03 28.93
N GLY A 311 19.47 15.74 28.80
CA GLY A 311 18.43 15.05 29.57
C GLY A 311 18.78 14.78 31.04
N GLU A 312 19.67 15.58 31.65
CA GLU A 312 19.94 15.58 33.09
C GLU A 312 19.20 16.73 33.80
N THR A 313 17.88 16.83 33.66
CA THR A 313 17.00 17.45 34.68
C THR A 313 15.53 17.15 34.34
N GLY A 314 15.09 15.92 34.64
CA GLY A 314 13.69 15.54 34.49
C GLY A 314 13.50 14.04 34.47
N ILE A 315 13.37 13.44 35.66
CA ILE A 315 12.98 12.04 35.95
C ILE A 315 13.48 11.01 34.92
N LYS A 316 14.75 10.62 35.05
CA LYS A 316 15.33 9.47 34.33
C LYS A 316 14.54 8.20 34.67
N LYS A 317 13.91 7.59 33.67
CA LYS A 317 13.84 6.13 33.57
C LYS A 317 15.13 5.72 32.86
N ASP A 318 15.92 4.83 33.48
CA ASP A 318 17.18 4.34 32.97
C ASP A 318 16.99 3.65 31.60
N LEU A 319 17.26 4.39 30.51
CA LEU A 319 17.30 3.82 29.17
C LEU A 319 18.65 3.11 28.95
N PRO A 320 18.67 1.95 28.28
CA PRO A 320 19.90 1.15 28.09
C PRO A 320 20.90 1.86 27.17
N GLN A 321 22.19 1.84 27.53
CA GLN A 321 23.28 2.33 26.66
C GLN A 321 23.57 1.31 25.55
N VAL A 322 23.44 1.74 24.28
CA VAL A 322 23.64 0.92 23.08
C VAL A 322 24.95 1.29 22.39
N SER A 323 25.75 0.30 21.99
CA SER A 323 27.04 0.52 21.31
C SER A 323 26.85 1.02 19.88
N GLU A 324 27.84 1.75 19.34
CA GLU A 324 27.80 2.23 17.95
C GLU A 324 27.72 1.09 16.93
N GLU A 325 28.32 -0.07 17.23
CA GLU A 325 28.19 -1.27 16.40
C GLU A 325 26.75 -1.80 16.37
N ALA A 326 26.04 -1.76 17.50
CA ALA A 326 24.65 -2.17 17.59
C ALA A 326 23.73 -1.18 16.85
N LYS A 327 24.00 0.13 16.93
CA LYS A 327 23.27 1.15 16.15
C LYS A 327 23.43 0.97 14.64
N ALA A 328 24.64 0.64 14.17
CA ALA A 328 24.88 0.35 12.75
C ALA A 328 24.04 -0.85 12.28
N LYS A 329 24.00 -1.94 13.07
CA LYS A 329 23.15 -3.11 12.78
C LYS A 329 21.66 -2.78 12.84
N ALA A 330 21.24 -1.90 13.76
CA ALA A 330 19.86 -1.41 13.83
C ALA A 330 19.48 -0.60 12.59
N ALA A 331 20.37 0.25 12.08
CA ALA A 331 20.16 1.02 10.85
C ALA A 331 20.02 0.13 9.61
N GLU A 332 20.85 -0.91 9.48
CA GLU A 332 20.72 -1.90 8.41
C GLU A 332 19.39 -2.67 8.48
N ALA A 333 18.96 -3.03 9.69
CA ALA A 333 17.67 -3.66 9.92
C ALA A 333 16.49 -2.73 9.58
N LYS A 334 16.58 -1.43 9.94
CA LYS A 334 15.61 -0.41 9.55
C LYS A 334 15.50 -0.26 8.04
N ALA A 335 16.64 -0.23 7.33
CA ALA A 335 16.65 -0.13 5.86
C ALA A 335 15.95 -1.34 5.21
N ARG A 336 16.20 -2.55 5.70
CA ARG A 336 15.46 -3.76 5.26
C ARG A 336 13.97 -3.66 5.57
N GLY A 337 13.61 -3.15 6.75
CA GLY A 337 12.20 -2.93 7.12
C GLY A 337 11.51 -1.93 6.20
N GLN A 338 12.21 -0.86 5.81
CA GLN A 338 11.70 0.12 4.85
C GLN A 338 11.50 -0.51 3.47
N ASP A 339 12.48 -1.22 2.93
CA ASP A 339 12.35 -1.90 1.63
C ASP A 339 11.18 -2.90 1.62
N ALA A 340 11.04 -3.72 2.67
CA ALA A 340 9.90 -4.63 2.83
C ALA A 340 8.55 -3.88 2.91
N PHE A 341 8.51 -2.75 3.64
CA PHE A 341 7.32 -1.91 3.73
C PHE A 341 6.89 -1.36 2.37
N HIS A 342 7.83 -0.87 1.55
CA HIS A 342 7.54 -0.39 0.19
C HIS A 342 6.99 -1.51 -0.72
N ARG A 343 7.43 -2.75 -0.51
CA ARG A 343 6.92 -3.94 -1.21
C ARG A 343 5.59 -4.46 -0.65
N LYS A 344 5.00 -3.77 0.34
CA LYS A 344 3.80 -4.19 1.07
C LYS A 344 3.95 -5.53 1.80
N ASP A 345 5.18 -5.99 2.03
CA ASP A 345 5.45 -7.15 2.88
C ASP A 345 5.56 -6.69 4.34
N PHE A 346 4.41 -6.40 4.94
CA PHE A 346 4.35 -5.84 6.28
C PHE A 346 4.88 -6.81 7.34
N GLN A 347 4.74 -8.12 7.13
CA GLN A 347 5.26 -9.11 8.07
C GLN A 347 6.79 -9.12 8.06
N MET A 348 7.42 -9.09 6.89
CA MET A 348 8.88 -8.96 6.78
C MET A 348 9.37 -7.61 7.31
N ALA A 349 8.62 -6.53 7.09
CA ALA A 349 8.93 -5.21 7.65
C ALA A 349 8.90 -5.23 9.19
N ILE A 350 7.89 -5.88 9.78
CA ILE A 350 7.77 -6.06 11.22
C ILE A 350 8.95 -6.83 11.79
N ASP A 351 9.36 -7.93 11.15
CA ASP A 351 10.47 -8.75 11.61
C ASP A 351 11.78 -7.94 11.57
N ALA A 352 11.98 -7.16 10.51
CA ALA A 352 13.14 -6.28 10.37
C ALA A 352 13.14 -5.13 11.39
N TYR A 353 12.01 -4.49 11.66
CA TYR A 353 11.92 -3.47 12.72
C TYR A 353 12.04 -4.05 14.11
N THR A 354 11.58 -5.29 14.33
CA THR A 354 11.79 -6.01 15.59
C THR A 354 13.28 -6.25 15.81
N GLN A 355 13.99 -6.70 14.77
CA GLN A 355 15.44 -6.84 14.82
C GLN A 355 16.15 -5.51 15.05
N ALA A 356 15.66 -4.40 14.47
CA ALA A 356 16.20 -3.07 14.73
C ALA A 356 16.03 -2.66 16.19
N ILE A 357 14.87 -2.93 16.79
CA ILE A 357 14.57 -2.67 18.21
C ILE A 357 15.42 -3.56 19.13
N ASP A 358 15.67 -4.82 18.77
CA ASP A 358 16.54 -5.71 19.55
C ASP A 358 17.99 -5.21 19.57
N PHE A 359 18.44 -4.58 18.50
CA PHE A 359 19.78 -3.97 18.42
C PHE A 359 19.84 -2.60 19.11
N ASP A 360 18.83 -1.76 18.92
CA ASP A 360 18.73 -0.44 19.54
C ASP A 360 17.28 -0.12 19.93
N PRO A 361 16.86 -0.40 21.17
CA PRO A 361 15.51 -0.11 21.63
C PRO A 361 15.31 1.37 21.99
N THR A 362 16.30 2.23 21.75
CA THR A 362 16.23 3.66 22.12
C THR A 362 15.79 4.55 20.96
N ASP A 363 15.83 4.05 19.72
CA ASP A 363 15.33 4.78 18.54
C ASP A 363 13.81 4.59 18.41
N HIS A 364 13.08 5.66 18.74
CA HIS A 364 11.62 5.73 18.67
C HIS A 364 11.07 5.50 17.25
N THR A 365 11.87 5.71 16.19
CA THR A 365 11.41 5.58 14.81
C THR A 365 11.11 4.13 14.45
N PHE A 366 11.81 3.16 15.04
CA PHE A 366 11.53 1.74 14.81
C PHE A 366 10.15 1.35 15.32
N PHE A 367 9.78 1.82 16.51
CA PHE A 367 8.46 1.60 17.09
C PHE A 367 7.37 2.29 16.27
N SER A 368 7.57 3.53 15.84
CA SER A 368 6.61 4.22 14.94
C SER A 368 6.41 3.47 13.63
N ASN A 369 7.49 2.98 13.00
CA ASN A 369 7.42 2.28 11.73
C ASN A 369 6.79 0.89 11.88
N ARG A 370 7.11 0.16 12.95
CA ARG A 370 6.48 -1.13 13.25
C ARG A 370 5.01 -0.97 13.64
N SER A 371 4.66 0.08 14.39
CA SER A 371 3.28 0.46 14.68
C SER A 371 2.47 0.67 13.40
N LEU A 372 3.04 1.37 12.41
CA LEU A 372 2.40 1.54 11.10
C LEU A 372 2.17 0.20 10.39
N CYS A 373 3.13 -0.71 10.44
CA CYS A 373 2.96 -2.04 9.86
C CYS A 373 1.82 -2.81 10.54
N TRP A 374 1.71 -2.74 11.87
CA TRP A 374 0.61 -3.35 12.61
C TRP A 374 -0.75 -2.74 12.25
N LEU A 375 -0.83 -1.42 12.06
CA LEU A 375 -2.03 -0.75 11.56
C LEU A 375 -2.44 -1.28 10.20
N ARG A 376 -1.49 -1.46 9.27
CA ARG A 376 -1.74 -2.01 7.93
C ARG A 376 -2.21 -3.47 7.97
N LEU A 377 -1.84 -4.23 9.01
CA LEU A 377 -2.32 -5.60 9.24
C LEU A 377 -3.57 -5.68 10.13
N GLY A 378 -4.17 -4.55 10.52
CA GLY A 378 -5.35 -4.53 11.39
C GLY A 378 -5.08 -4.92 12.85
N GLN A 379 -3.82 -5.03 13.28
CA GLN A 379 -3.43 -5.45 14.63
C GLN A 379 -3.33 -4.25 15.58
N ALA A 380 -4.49 -3.69 15.91
CA ALA A 380 -4.62 -2.41 16.60
C ALA A 380 -3.97 -2.36 18.00
N GLU A 381 -4.05 -3.43 18.79
CA GLU A 381 -3.44 -3.48 20.13
C GLU A 381 -1.91 -3.43 20.07
N ARG A 382 -1.31 -4.12 19.09
CA ARG A 382 0.14 -4.12 18.89
C ARG A 382 0.61 -2.76 18.35
N ALA A 383 -0.15 -2.19 17.42
CA ALA A 383 0.08 -0.84 16.93
C ALA A 383 0.05 0.19 18.07
N LEU A 384 -0.92 0.09 18.98
CA LEU A 384 -1.05 0.96 20.14
C LEU A 384 0.13 0.81 21.10
N SER A 385 0.55 -0.43 21.37
CA SER A 385 1.71 -0.70 22.23
C SER A 385 2.97 -0.03 21.69
N ASP A 386 3.24 -0.19 20.38
CA ASP A 386 4.41 0.41 19.74
C ASP A 386 4.29 1.94 19.65
N ALA A 387 3.10 2.48 19.40
CA ALA A 387 2.89 3.93 19.38
C ALA A 387 3.14 4.56 20.76
N LYS A 388 2.71 3.89 21.83
CA LYS A 388 2.99 4.32 23.21
C LYS A 388 4.46 4.24 23.55
N ALA A 389 5.15 3.15 23.18
CA ALA A 389 6.59 3.02 23.37
C ALA A 389 7.36 4.13 22.62
N CYS A 390 6.95 4.42 21.38
CA CYS A 390 7.48 5.54 20.60
C CYS A 390 7.30 6.88 21.32
N ARG A 391 6.10 7.13 21.85
CA ARG A 391 5.76 8.36 22.57
C ARG A 391 6.47 8.47 23.92
N GLU A 392 6.72 7.37 24.61
CA GLU A 392 7.54 7.35 25.83
C GLU A 392 9.00 7.73 25.55
N LEU A 393 9.55 7.29 24.41
CA LEU A 393 10.90 7.63 23.98
C LEU A 393 11.01 9.06 23.44
N LYS A 394 9.97 9.55 22.74
CA LYS A 394 9.94 10.91 22.18
C LYS A 394 8.56 11.57 22.31
N PRO A 395 8.26 12.20 23.47
CA PRO A 395 6.95 12.79 23.75
C PRO A 395 6.59 14.03 22.92
N ASP A 396 7.58 14.72 22.36
CA ASP A 396 7.44 15.95 21.57
C ASP A 396 7.30 15.69 20.06
N TRP A 397 7.15 14.43 19.64
CA TRP A 397 7.02 14.06 18.23
C TRP A 397 5.54 13.88 17.81
N PRO A 398 4.97 14.78 16.99
CA PRO A 398 3.55 14.72 16.62
C PRO A 398 3.15 13.41 15.93
N LYS A 399 4.09 12.76 15.22
CA LYS A 399 3.87 11.48 14.53
C LYS A 399 3.53 10.35 15.52
N ALA A 400 4.11 10.37 16.72
CA ALA A 400 3.80 9.37 17.76
C ALA A 400 2.35 9.51 18.24
N CYS A 401 1.89 10.74 18.47
CA CYS A 401 0.49 11.06 18.78
C CYS A 401 -0.47 10.61 17.67
N PHE A 402 -0.07 10.80 16.40
CA PHE A 402 -0.85 10.33 15.27
C PHE A 402 -0.97 8.80 15.23
N ARG A 403 0.14 8.07 15.41
CA ARG A 403 0.15 6.59 15.43
C ARG A 403 -0.71 6.05 16.59
N GLU A 404 -0.64 6.67 17.76
CA GLU A 404 -1.46 6.32 18.91
C GLU A 404 -2.95 6.55 18.64
N GLY A 405 -3.30 7.74 18.12
CA GLY A 405 -4.67 8.07 17.74
C GLY A 405 -5.24 7.12 16.68
N ALA A 406 -4.45 6.77 15.66
CA ALA A 406 -4.85 5.84 14.61
C ALA A 406 -5.12 4.43 15.17
N ALA A 407 -4.27 3.94 16.07
CA ALA A 407 -4.47 2.64 16.72
C ALA A 407 -5.71 2.63 17.63
N LEU A 408 -5.92 3.70 18.40
CA LEU A 408 -7.11 3.85 19.25
C LEU A 408 -8.41 3.95 18.43
N ARG A 409 -8.36 4.60 17.27
CA ARG A 409 -9.49 4.66 16.34
C ARG A 409 -9.87 3.29 15.81
N LEU A 410 -8.88 2.46 15.45
CA LEU A 410 -9.10 1.09 15.01
C LEU A 410 -9.67 0.20 16.14
N LEU A 411 -9.31 0.48 17.40
CA LEU A 411 -9.90 -0.12 18.60
C LEU A 411 -11.28 0.45 18.97
N GLN A 412 -11.81 1.40 18.21
CA GLN A 412 -13.06 2.11 18.50
C GLN A 412 -13.05 2.88 19.84
N ARG A 413 -11.87 3.25 20.33
CA ARG A 413 -11.65 4.07 21.53
C ARG A 413 -11.57 5.55 21.14
N PHE A 414 -12.68 6.06 20.59
CA PHE A 414 -12.70 7.34 19.88
C PHE A 414 -12.36 8.55 20.74
N ASP A 415 -12.78 8.58 22.01
CA ASP A 415 -12.44 9.67 22.93
C ASP A 415 -10.93 9.74 23.21
N GLU A 416 -10.30 8.58 23.41
CA GLU A 416 -8.85 8.49 23.61
C GLU A 416 -8.09 8.80 22.32
N ALA A 417 -8.61 8.36 21.16
CA ALA A 417 -8.06 8.71 19.85
C ALA A 417 -8.09 10.22 19.61
N ALA A 418 -9.22 10.87 19.91
CA ALA A 418 -9.36 12.32 19.79
C ALA A 418 -8.39 13.06 20.72
N ASN A 419 -8.20 12.59 21.96
CA ASN A 419 -7.20 13.17 22.85
C ASN A 419 -5.78 13.03 22.30
N ALA A 420 -5.41 11.84 21.80
CA ALA A 420 -4.09 11.63 21.20
C ALA A 420 -3.86 12.53 19.98
N PHE A 421 -4.83 12.65 19.07
CA PHE A 421 -4.73 13.56 17.93
C PHE A 421 -4.66 15.03 18.36
N TYR A 422 -5.46 15.45 19.34
CA TYR A 422 -5.43 16.81 19.87
C TYR A 422 -4.07 17.16 20.47
N GLU A 423 -3.46 16.25 21.24
CA GLU A 423 -2.11 16.42 21.75
C GLU A 423 -1.09 16.55 20.61
N GLY A 424 -1.27 15.81 19.52
CA GLY A 424 -0.48 15.99 18.30
C GLY A 424 -0.67 17.36 17.65
N VAL A 425 -1.91 17.87 17.56
CA VAL A 425 -2.23 19.22 17.05
C VAL A 425 -1.58 20.30 17.93
N LEU A 426 -1.50 20.12 19.25
CA LEU A 426 -0.80 21.06 20.13
C LEU A 426 0.71 21.13 19.83
N LEU A 427 1.30 20.02 19.39
CA LEU A 427 2.71 19.95 19.00
C LEU A 427 2.96 20.48 17.58
N SER A 428 2.01 20.30 16.65
CA SER A 428 2.07 20.81 15.27
C SER A 428 0.70 21.34 14.80
N PRO A 429 0.36 22.60 15.13
CA PRO A 429 -0.94 23.20 14.80
C PRO A 429 -1.21 23.37 13.31
N GLU A 430 -0.14 23.45 12.50
CA GLU A 430 -0.20 23.54 11.03
C GLU A 430 -0.46 22.21 10.33
N SER A 431 -0.38 21.08 11.04
CA SER A 431 -0.63 19.75 10.46
C SER A 431 -2.12 19.56 10.17
N LYS A 432 -2.50 19.71 8.90
CA LYS A 432 -3.86 19.41 8.43
C LYS A 432 -4.26 17.97 8.73
N GLU A 433 -3.34 17.02 8.57
CA GLU A 433 -3.56 15.60 8.82
C GLU A 433 -4.01 15.34 10.27
N LEU A 434 -3.33 15.93 11.25
CA LEU A 434 -3.69 15.81 12.67
C LEU A 434 -5.01 16.53 13.00
N VAL A 435 -5.25 17.70 12.39
CA VAL A 435 -6.50 18.45 12.57
C VAL A 435 -7.69 17.69 12.02
N ASP A 436 -7.55 17.08 10.85
CA ASP A 436 -8.60 16.31 10.20
C ASP A 436 -8.83 14.98 10.94
N ALA A 437 -7.76 14.26 11.30
CA ALA A 437 -7.86 13.04 12.11
C ALA A 437 -8.52 13.29 13.48
N PHE A 438 -8.23 14.42 14.13
CA PHE A 438 -8.91 14.85 15.35
C PHE A 438 -10.41 15.04 15.13
N ARG A 439 -10.81 15.80 14.10
CA ARG A 439 -12.22 16.04 13.77
C ARG A 439 -12.96 14.75 13.47
N GLU A 440 -12.35 13.89 12.67
CA GLU A 440 -12.90 12.58 12.33
C GLU A 440 -13.08 11.70 13.56
N ALA A 441 -12.12 11.66 14.48
CA ALA A 441 -12.23 10.90 15.72
C ALA A 441 -13.37 11.41 16.60
N VAL A 442 -13.53 12.74 16.73
CA VAL A 442 -14.63 13.36 17.48
C VAL A 442 -15.99 13.02 16.85
N ASP A 443 -16.10 13.11 15.52
CA ASP A 443 -17.35 12.83 14.83
C ASP A 443 -17.68 11.33 14.82
N ALA A 444 -16.68 10.46 14.71
CA ALA A 444 -16.84 9.02 14.88
C ALA A 444 -17.32 8.67 16.29
N GLY A 445 -16.72 9.26 17.34
CA GLY A 445 -17.17 9.08 18.72
C GLY A 445 -18.61 9.54 18.95
N ARG A 446 -19.02 10.68 18.39
CA ARG A 446 -20.42 11.15 18.44
C ARG A 446 -21.40 10.19 17.77
N LYS A 447 -21.03 9.65 16.61
CA LYS A 447 -21.86 8.66 15.88
C LYS A 447 -21.96 7.34 16.63
N PHE A 448 -20.86 6.91 17.25
CA PHE A 448 -20.78 5.67 18.03
C PHE A 448 -21.67 5.76 19.29
N HIS A 449 -21.47 6.78 20.13
CA HIS A 449 -22.29 7.00 21.33
C HIS A 449 -23.73 7.45 21.04
N GLY A 450 -24.00 7.97 19.84
CA GLY A 450 -25.33 8.31 19.37
C GLY A 450 -26.20 7.07 19.07
N LYS A 451 -25.59 5.95 18.65
CA LYS A 451 -26.29 4.66 18.43
C LYS A 451 -26.62 3.96 19.75
N ASP A 452 -25.69 3.95 20.72
CA ASP A 452 -25.91 3.30 22.02
C ASP A 452 -27.09 3.90 22.83
N LYS A 453 -27.44 5.17 22.60
CA LYS A 453 -28.59 5.82 23.24
C LYS A 453 -29.94 5.46 22.61
N ILE A 454 -29.94 4.93 21.38
CA ILE A 454 -31.16 4.49 20.69
C ILE A 454 -31.50 3.05 21.11
N ASP A 455 -30.49 2.19 21.29
CA ASP A 455 -30.68 0.80 21.69
C ASP A 455 -30.92 0.62 23.21
N ALA A 456 -30.55 1.59 24.05
CA ALA A 456 -30.85 1.57 25.49
C ALA A 456 -32.29 2.02 25.86
N LYS A 457 -33.13 2.33 24.86
CA LYS A 457 -34.53 2.77 25.04
C LYS A 457 -35.58 1.90 24.33
N SER A 458 -35.17 0.76 23.77
CA SER A 458 -36.06 -0.25 23.18
C SER A 458 -36.28 -1.43 24.10
#